data_AF-A0A967M3W3-F1
#
_entry.id   AF-A0A967M3W3-F1
#
_cell.length_a   1.000
_cell.length_b   1.000
_cell.length_c   1.000
_cell.angle_alpha   90.00
_cell.angle_beta   90.00
_cell.angle_gamma   90.00
#
_symmetry.space_group_name_H-M   'P 1'
#
loop_
_entity.id
_entity.type
_entity.pdbx_description
1 polymer ?
#
loop_
_entity_poly.entity_id
_entity_poly.type
_entity_poly.pdbx_seq_one_letter_code
_entity_poly.pdbx_strand_id
1 'polypeptide(L)' 'GHLDLFVANYIDLDLATAPLPESGPCLYKGILVACGPPGLLGGKNLLYRNNGDGTFTDVSEAAGITETRGTY' A
#
# COMPACT_ATOMS: atom_id res chain seq x y z
N GLY A 1 -14.69 -24.82 -1.31
CA GLY A 1 -14.45 -23.42 -0.94
C GLY A 1 -14.58 -22.56 -2.19
N HIS A 2 -14.86 -21.28 -2.04
CA HIS A 2 -14.84 -20.30 -3.13
C HIS A 2 -13.43 -19.74 -3.33
N LEU A 3 -13.15 -19.18 -4.50
CA LEU A 3 -11.89 -18.50 -4.78
C LEU A 3 -11.91 -17.10 -4.15
N ASP A 4 -11.02 -16.85 -3.20
CA ASP A 4 -10.82 -15.54 -2.57
C ASP A 4 -9.91 -14.62 -3.41
N LEU A 5 -9.95 -13.32 -3.12
CA LEU A 5 -9.16 -12.29 -3.81
C LEU A 5 -8.15 -11.65 -2.84
N PHE A 6 -6.87 -11.66 -3.22
CA PHE A 6 -5.81 -10.94 -2.52
C PHE A 6 -5.31 -9.77 -3.36
N VAL A 7 -5.27 -8.57 -2.80
CA VAL A 7 -4.78 -7.36 -3.46
C VAL A 7 -3.51 -6.90 -2.77
N ALA A 8 -2.39 -6.95 -3.51
CA ALA A 8 -1.10 -6.49 -3.04
C ALA A 8 -0.93 -5.01 -3.38
N ASN A 9 -0.85 -4.16 -2.36
CA ASN A 9 -0.62 -2.72 -2.54
C ASN A 9 0.84 -2.39 -2.29
N TYR A 10 1.37 -1.43 -3.04
CA TYR A 10 2.77 -1.05 -2.96
C TYR A 10 2.99 0.13 -2.00
N ILE A 11 2.41 1.29 -2.32
CA ILE A 11 2.54 2.53 -1.56
C ILE A 11 1.16 3.13 -1.31
N ASP A 12 1.01 3.80 -0.17
CA ASP A 12 -0.14 4.65 0.10
C ASP A 12 0.18 6.05 -0.43
N LEU A 13 -0.40 6.39 -1.59
CA LEU A 13 -0.13 7.62 -2.31
C LEU A 13 -1.36 8.54 -2.26
N ASP A 14 -1.20 9.66 -1.57
CA ASP A 14 -2.11 10.80 -1.66
C ASP A 14 -1.39 11.97 -2.32
N LEU A 15 -1.87 12.39 -3.49
CA LEU A 15 -1.26 13.47 -4.28
C LEU A 15 -1.32 14.83 -3.58
N ALA A 16 -2.22 15.02 -2.61
CA ALA A 16 -2.31 16.27 -1.85
C ALA A 16 -1.23 16.37 -0.76
N THR A 17 -0.71 15.24 -0.28
CA THR A 17 0.24 15.16 0.85
C THR A 17 1.58 14.52 0.49
N ALA A 18 1.70 13.97 -0.71
CA ALA A 18 2.94 13.36 -1.19
C ALA A 18 4.13 14.34 -1.11
N PRO A 19 5.30 13.88 -0.64
CA PRO A 19 6.47 14.73 -0.55
C PRO A 19 6.92 15.19 -1.94
N LEU A 20 7.27 16.47 -2.03
CA LEU A 20 7.88 17.07 -3.20
C LEU A 20 9.41 16.99 -3.06
N PRO A 21 10.17 17.07 -4.17
CA PRO A 21 11.63 17.05 -4.12
C PRO A 21 12.23 18.11 -3.17
N GLU A 22 11.57 19.25 -3.01
CA GLU A 22 11.96 20.31 -2.07
C GLU A 22 11.57 20.07 -0.60
N SER A 23 10.65 19.15 -0.30
CA SER A 23 10.15 18.90 1.06
C SER A 23 10.62 17.59 1.70
N GLY A 24 11.35 16.74 0.97
CA GLY A 24 11.89 15.46 1.47
C GLY A 24 13.33 15.16 1.03
N PRO A 25 14.01 14.16 1.62
CA PRO A 25 15.36 13.76 1.23
C PRO A 25 15.34 12.97 -0.09
N CYS A 26 14.94 13.62 -1.18
CA CYS A 26 14.82 13.03 -2.51
C CYS A 26 16.12 13.24 -3.30
N LEU A 27 17.23 12.91 -2.63
CA LEU A 27 18.60 13.06 -3.13
C LEU A 27 19.15 11.69 -3.51
N TYR A 28 19.30 11.47 -4.81
CA TYR A 28 20.05 10.32 -5.32
C TYR A 28 21.43 10.79 -5.78
N LYS A 29 22.47 10.35 -5.08
CA LYS A 29 23.87 10.74 -5.37
C LYS A 29 24.09 12.27 -5.46
N GLY A 30 23.39 13.05 -4.63
CA GLY A 30 23.51 14.51 -4.61
C GLY A 30 22.67 15.25 -5.66
N ILE A 31 21.88 14.54 -6.47
CA ILE A 31 20.96 15.13 -7.45
C ILE A 31 19.53 15.03 -6.90
N LEU A 32 18.77 16.13 -6.98
CA LEU A 32 17.34 16.11 -6.68
C LEU A 32 16.61 15.28 -7.73
N VAL A 33 15.90 14.25 -7.28
CA VAL A 33 15.08 13.38 -8.11
C VAL A 33 13.63 13.40 -7.62
N ALA A 34 12.70 12.89 -8.43
CA ALA A 34 11.35 12.63 -7.95
C ALA A 34 11.41 11.75 -6.70
N CYS A 35 10.67 12.12 -5.66
CA CYS A 35 10.61 11.35 -4.43
C CYS A 35 10.09 9.95 -4.73
N GLY A 36 10.95 8.95 -4.53
CA GLY A 36 10.56 7.55 -4.64
C GLY A 36 9.75 7.08 -3.42
N PRO A 37 9.40 5.79 -3.38
CA PRO A 37 8.72 5.13 -2.26
C PRO A 37 9.29 5.43 -0.86
N PRO A 38 10.60 5.68 -0.65
CA PRO A 38 11.15 5.97 0.68
C PRO A 38 10.54 7.18 1.39
N GLY A 39 9.86 8.08 0.66
CA GLY A 39 9.13 9.22 1.24
C GLY A 39 7.66 8.93 1.54
N LEU A 40 7.14 7.74 1.23
CA LEU A 40 5.73 7.38 1.32
C LEU A 40 5.53 6.23 2.29
N LEU A 41 4.32 6.13 2.85
CA LEU A 41 3.95 4.98 3.66
C LEU A 41 3.73 3.76 2.75
N GLY A 42 4.10 2.57 3.25
CA GLY A 42 3.78 1.32 2.56
C GLY A 42 2.27 1.08 2.51
N GLY A 43 1.77 0.64 1.35
CA GLY A 43 0.37 0.28 1.20
C GLY A 43 0.02 -0.98 2.01
N LYS A 44 -1.23 -1.06 2.51
CA LYS A 44 -1.71 -2.28 3.17
C LYS A 44 -2.22 -3.29 2.14
N ASN A 45 -1.84 -4.54 2.29
CA ASN A 45 -2.45 -5.63 1.53
C ASN A 45 -3.89 -5.86 2.00
N LEU A 46 -4.75 -6.27 1.07
CA LEU A 46 -6.16 -6.54 1.33
C LEU A 46 -6.50 -7.98 0.97
N LEU A 47 -7.36 -8.60 1.77
CA LEU A 47 -7.90 -9.93 1.54
C LEU A 47 -9.41 -9.87 1.56
N TYR A 48 -9.99 -10.32 0.47
CA TYR A 48 -11.43 -10.36 0.25
C TYR A 48 -11.90 -11.82 0.18
N ARG A 49 -12.79 -12.19 1.09
CA ARG A 49 -13.48 -13.49 1.06
C ARG A 49 -14.61 -13.45 0.05
N ASN A 50 -14.67 -14.47 -0.81
CA ASN A 50 -15.75 -14.63 -1.76
C ASN A 50 -16.98 -15.25 -1.09
N ASN A 51 -18.12 -14.57 -1.20
CA ASN A 51 -19.39 -14.97 -0.57
C ASN A 51 -20.19 -15.99 -1.42
N GLY A 52 -19.78 -16.25 -2.66
CA GLY A 52 -20.46 -17.17 -3.57
C GLY A 52 -21.67 -16.58 -4.32
N ASP A 53 -21.98 -15.31 -4.12
CA ASP A 53 -23.12 -14.59 -4.69
C ASP A 53 -22.71 -13.44 -5.62
N GLY A 54 -21.44 -13.40 -6.02
CA GLY A 54 -20.86 -12.32 -6.83
C GLY A 54 -20.36 -11.13 -6.01
N THR A 55 -20.43 -11.20 -4.67
CA THR A 55 -19.88 -10.19 -3.77
C THR A 55 -18.65 -10.70 -3.01
N PHE A 56 -17.94 -9.75 -2.40
CA PHE A 56 -16.76 -10.00 -1.59
C PHE A 56 -16.86 -9.24 -0.26
N THR A 57 -16.34 -9.85 0.80
CA THR A 57 -16.21 -9.23 2.12
C THR A 57 -14.75 -9.00 2.44
N ASP A 58 -14.39 -7.77 2.80
CA ASP A 58 -13.05 -7.46 3.33
C ASP A 58 -12.87 -8.19 4.67
N VAL A 59 -11.88 -9.08 4.72
CA VAL A 59 -11.51 -9.84 5.92
C VAL A 59 -10.08 -9.54 6.35
N SER A 60 -9.48 -8.44 5.88
CA SER A 60 -8.06 -8.13 6.06
C SER A 60 -7.65 -8.06 7.53
N GLU A 61 -8.44 -7.36 8.35
CA GLU A 61 -8.19 -7.27 9.80
C GLU A 61 -8.43 -8.60 10.51
N ALA A 62 -9.55 -9.26 10.22
CA ALA A 62 -9.88 -10.55 10.84
C ALA A 62 -8.88 -11.66 10.49
N ALA A 63 -8.22 -11.56 9.33
CA ALA A 63 -7.17 -12.46 8.89
C ALA A 63 -5.78 -12.08 9.43
N GLY A 64 -5.64 -10.94 10.12
CA GLY A 64 -4.37 -10.46 10.68
C GLY A 64 -3.35 -9.95 9.66
N ILE A 65 -3.71 -9.88 8.36
CA ILE A 65 -2.75 -9.50 7.31
C ILE A 65 -2.36 -8.01 7.37
N THR A 66 -3.14 -7.20 8.08
CA THR A 66 -2.90 -5.76 8.27
C THR A 66 -1.90 -5.47 9.41
N GLU A 67 -1.57 -6.46 10.25
CA GLU A 67 -0.63 -6.29 11.36
C GLU A 67 0.83 -6.19 10.91
N THR A 68 1.11 -6.64 9.68
CA THR A 68 2.45 -6.52 9.11
C THR A 68 2.73 -5.06 8.77
N ARG A 69 3.80 -4.51 9.34
CA ARG A 69 4.32 -3.20 8.91
C ARG A 69 4.92 -3.36 7.52
N GLY A 70 4.32 -2.69 6.53
CA GLY A 70 4.86 -2.65 5.18
C GLY A 70 6.29 -2.11 5.19
N THR A 71 7.22 -2.89 4.65
CA THR A 71 8.62 -2.47 4.44
C THR A 71 8.81 -2.21 2.96
N TYR A 72 9.36 -1.02 2.62
CA TYR A 72 9.88 -0.71 1.30
C TYR A 72 11.40 -0.83 1.28
#